data_AF-A0A378JSF4-F1
#
_entry.id   AF-A0A378JSF4-F1
#
_cell.length_a   1.000
_cell.length_b   1.000
_cell.length_c   1.000
_cell.angle_alpha   90.00
_cell.angle_beta   90.00
_cell.angle_gamma   90.00
#
_symmetry.space_group_name_H-M   'P 1'
#
loop_
_entity.id
_entity.type
_entity.pdbx_description
1 polymer ?
#
loop_
_entity_poly.entity_id
_entity_poly.type
_entity_poly.pdbx_seq_one_letter_code
_entity_poly.pdbx_strand_id
1 'polypeptide(L)'
;MKINKISALVLGSSVLFAANAFAGQEELISRSKGYDLMPHEERTMEGNWFSTRTLHCKIRAKGTEANPISVTALKKRAVVNGLILPEGNSMTVIVHLGDNMHFELDKRAKLGLLNNGDQLVNLNCD
;
A
#
# COMPACT_ATOMS: atom_id res chain seq x y z
N MET A 1 -1.58 55.67 62.13
CA MET A 1 -0.98 56.10 60.85
C MET A 1 0.17 55.17 60.49
N LYS A 2 0.00 54.38 59.41
CA LYS A 2 1.00 53.81 58.48
C LYS A 2 0.45 52.49 57.92
N ILE A 3 -0.26 52.60 56.80
CA ILE A 3 -0.63 51.48 55.94
C ILE A 3 0.53 51.33 54.94
N ASN A 4 1.27 50.22 55.02
CA ASN A 4 2.35 49.95 54.09
C ASN A 4 1.80 49.29 52.82
N LYS A 5 1.77 50.11 51.77
CA LYS A 5 1.91 49.85 50.32
C LYS A 5 1.73 48.41 49.83
N ILE A 6 0.66 48.24 49.04
CA ILE A 6 0.42 47.17 48.09
C ILE A 6 1.59 47.11 47.09
N SER A 7 2.26 45.98 46.98
CA SER A 7 3.15 45.67 45.85
C SER A 7 2.49 44.57 45.02
N ALA A 8 1.98 44.99 43.86
CA ALA A 8 1.68 44.11 42.75
C ALA A 8 2.99 43.67 42.10
N LEU A 9 3.18 42.37 41.87
CA LEU A 9 4.20 41.90 40.93
C LEU A 9 3.71 40.66 40.17
N VAL A 10 3.18 40.95 38.99
CA VAL A 10 3.30 40.21 37.72
C VAL A 10 3.27 38.68 37.79
N LEU A 11 2.08 38.09 37.62
CA LEU A 11 1.92 36.71 37.18
C LEU A 11 2.30 36.62 35.69
N GLY A 12 3.53 36.19 35.43
CA GLY A 12 4.06 35.95 34.10
C GLY A 12 3.46 34.70 33.45
N SER A 13 2.83 34.92 32.30
CA SER A 13 3.00 34.17 31.05
C SER A 13 2.91 32.65 31.07
N SER A 14 1.79 32.11 30.59
CA SER A 14 1.83 31.00 29.63
C SER A 14 0.65 31.13 28.67
N VAL A 15 0.92 31.67 27.48
CA VAL A 15 0.01 31.50 26.34
C VAL A 15 0.20 30.05 25.90
N LEU A 16 -0.79 29.21 26.17
CA LEU A 16 -0.84 27.86 25.62
C LEU A 16 -0.93 28.00 24.10
N PHE A 17 0.18 27.77 23.40
CA PHE A 17 0.14 27.47 21.98
C PHE A 17 -0.59 26.13 21.86
N ALA A 18 -1.91 26.19 21.64
CA ALA A 18 -2.65 25.07 21.12
C ALA A 18 -2.05 24.77 19.73
N ALA A 19 -1.13 23.81 19.69
CA ALA A 19 -0.74 23.20 18.43
C ALA A 19 -2.03 22.60 17.86
N ASN A 20 -2.54 23.20 16.80
CA ASN A 20 -3.50 22.53 15.94
C ASN A 20 -2.77 21.31 15.40
N ALA A 21 -2.97 20.16 16.06
CA ALA A 21 -2.62 18.89 15.49
C ALA A 21 -3.41 18.81 14.20
N PHE A 22 -2.73 18.99 13.07
CA PHE A 22 -3.26 18.65 11.77
C PHE A 22 -3.63 17.18 11.88
N ALA A 23 -4.91 16.90 12.07
CA ALA A 23 -5.49 15.63 11.69
C ALA A 23 -5.31 15.56 10.17
N GLY A 24 -4.15 15.09 9.73
CA GLY A 24 -3.98 14.61 8.39
C GLY A 24 -5.01 13.52 8.23
N GLN A 25 -6.10 13.83 7.55
CA GLN A 25 -6.91 12.84 6.87
C GLN A 25 -5.92 12.11 5.96
N GLU A 26 -5.34 11.02 6.43
CA GLU A 26 -4.99 9.94 5.54
C GLU A 26 -6.32 9.54 4.92
N GLU A 27 -6.63 10.18 3.80
CA GLU A 27 -7.65 9.68 2.90
C GLU A 27 -7.31 8.18 2.76
N LEU A 28 -8.25 7.34 3.19
CA LEU A 28 -8.36 5.96 2.74
C LEU A 28 -8.61 6.02 1.23
N ILE A 29 -7.58 6.41 0.47
CA ILE A 29 -7.59 6.45 -0.98
C ILE A 29 -7.49 4.98 -1.41
N SER A 30 -8.63 4.30 -1.38
CA SER A 30 -8.88 3.16 -2.24
C SER A 30 -9.08 3.70 -3.67
N ARG A 31 -8.07 4.41 -4.21
CA ARG A 31 -7.93 4.53 -5.67
C ARG A 31 -7.60 3.13 -6.12
N SER A 32 -8.36 2.63 -7.09
CA SER A 32 -7.98 1.48 -7.90
C SER A 32 -6.51 1.66 -8.29
N LYS A 33 -5.62 0.97 -7.56
CA LYS A 33 -4.18 1.05 -7.80
C LYS A 33 -3.92 0.10 -8.94
N GLY A 34 -3.96 0.64 -10.15
CA GLY A 34 -3.30 0.00 -11.27
C GLY A 34 -1.82 -0.19 -10.94
N TYR A 35 -1.27 -1.38 -11.21
CA TYR A 35 0.17 -1.64 -11.08
C TYR A 35 0.78 -1.78 -12.46
N ASP A 36 1.58 -0.80 -12.86
CA ASP A 36 2.40 -0.88 -14.08
C ASP A 36 3.68 -1.66 -13.79
N LEU A 37 3.81 -2.83 -14.40
CA LEU A 37 4.96 -3.71 -14.32
C LEU A 37 5.80 -3.56 -15.59
N MET A 38 6.81 -2.69 -15.54
CA MET A 38 7.78 -2.57 -16.62
C MET A 38 8.54 -3.89 -16.80
N PRO A 39 9.04 -4.17 -18.02
CA PRO A 39 9.87 -5.35 -18.27
C PRO A 39 11.02 -5.45 -17.29
N HIS A 40 11.17 -6.62 -16.67
CA HIS A 40 12.23 -6.96 -15.71
C HIS A 40 12.28 -6.08 -14.46
N GLU A 41 11.21 -5.33 -14.16
CA GLU A 41 11.08 -4.50 -12.96
C GLU A 41 10.17 -5.17 -11.92
N GLU A 42 10.59 -5.10 -10.65
CA GLU A 42 9.76 -5.52 -9.52
C GLU A 42 8.96 -4.35 -8.95
N ARG A 43 7.68 -4.58 -8.70
CA ARG A 43 6.79 -3.66 -7.97
C ARG A 43 6.21 -4.32 -6.74
N THR A 44 6.10 -3.56 -5.66
CA THR A 44 5.49 -4.04 -4.42
C THR A 44 4.02 -3.64 -4.34
N MET A 45 3.17 -4.65 -4.12
CA MET A 45 1.79 -4.51 -3.74
C MET A 45 1.65 -4.64 -2.22
N GLU A 46 1.08 -3.60 -1.59
CA GLU A 46 0.97 -3.53 -0.13
C GLU A 46 -0.45 -3.88 0.34
N GLY A 47 -0.54 -4.69 1.40
CA GLY A 47 -1.80 -4.97 2.09
C GLY A 47 -2.25 -3.81 2.99
N ASN A 48 -3.50 -3.87 3.46
CA ASN A 48 -4.06 -2.88 4.36
C ASN A 48 -3.42 -2.97 5.75
N TRP A 49 -3.37 -1.85 6.49
CA TRP A 49 -2.72 -1.83 7.79
C TRP A 49 -3.48 -2.57 8.89
N PHE A 50 -4.82 -2.63 8.78
CA PHE A 50 -5.72 -3.14 9.84
C PHE A 50 -6.54 -4.37 9.45
N SER A 51 -6.65 -4.69 8.16
CA SER A 51 -7.48 -5.79 7.63
C SER A 51 -6.78 -6.52 6.48
N THR A 52 -7.34 -7.66 6.08
CA THR A 52 -6.99 -8.29 4.80
C THR A 52 -7.42 -7.38 3.65
N ARG A 53 -6.57 -7.28 2.62
CA ARG A 53 -6.86 -6.55 1.39
C ARG A 53 -7.10 -7.55 0.27
N THR A 54 -8.28 -7.49 -0.33
CA THR A 54 -8.64 -8.31 -1.49
C THR A 54 -8.63 -7.43 -2.73
N LEU A 55 -8.06 -7.92 -3.84
CA LEU A 55 -7.94 -7.20 -5.10
C LEU A 55 -8.32 -8.10 -6.26
N HIS A 56 -9.22 -7.59 -7.10
CA HIS A 56 -9.57 -8.22 -8.37
C HIS A 56 -8.93 -7.41 -9.49
N CYS A 57 -7.95 -7.99 -10.16
CA CYS A 57 -7.13 -7.31 -11.15
C CYS A 57 -7.38 -7.89 -12.53
N LYS A 58 -7.60 -7.02 -13.52
CA LYS A 58 -7.63 -7.40 -14.94
C LYS A 58 -6.30 -7.06 -15.61
N ILE A 59 -5.75 -8.02 -16.33
CA ILE A 59 -4.48 -7.87 -17.05
C ILE A 59 -4.69 -7.04 -18.31
N ARG A 60 -3.89 -5.98 -18.44
CA ARG A 60 -3.74 -5.17 -19.65
C ARG A 60 -2.28 -5.24 -20.10
N ALA A 61 -2.02 -5.63 -21.33
CA ALA A 61 -0.68 -5.70 -21.90
C ALA A 61 -0.66 -5.01 -23.27
N LYS A 62 0.51 -4.52 -23.70
CA LYS A 62 0.66 -3.89 -25.03
C LYS A 62 0.66 -4.90 -26.19
N GLY A 63 0.70 -6.19 -25.90
CA GLY A 63 0.61 -7.28 -26.88
C GLY A 63 -0.28 -8.42 -26.42
N THR A 64 -0.43 -9.42 -27.28
CA THR A 64 -1.20 -10.65 -27.03
C THR A 64 -0.34 -11.81 -26.51
N GLU A 65 0.96 -11.58 -26.36
CA GLU A 65 1.89 -12.62 -25.92
C GLU A 65 1.70 -12.94 -24.44
N ALA A 66 2.05 -14.17 -24.07
CA ALA A 66 2.04 -14.63 -22.69
C ALA A 66 3.14 -13.92 -21.90
N ASN A 67 2.80 -13.34 -20.76
CA ASN A 67 3.74 -12.61 -19.91
C ASN A 67 3.96 -13.36 -18.59
N PRO A 68 5.17 -13.86 -18.31
CA PRO A 68 5.48 -14.52 -17.05
C PRO A 68 5.68 -13.49 -15.91
N ILE A 69 4.79 -13.51 -14.91
CA ILE A 69 4.92 -12.69 -13.71
C ILE A 69 5.37 -13.57 -12.54
N SER A 70 6.52 -13.25 -11.96
CA SER A 70 6.95 -13.82 -10.69
C SER A 70 6.30 -13.06 -9.53
N VAL A 71 5.68 -13.81 -8.64
CA VAL A 71 4.95 -13.29 -7.49
C VAL A 71 5.60 -13.82 -6.23
N THR A 72 6.08 -12.93 -5.36
CA THR A 72 6.84 -13.29 -4.15
C THR A 72 6.17 -12.70 -2.91
N ALA A 73 5.90 -13.52 -1.90
CA ALA A 73 5.38 -13.05 -0.63
C ALA A 73 6.52 -12.49 0.24
N LEU A 74 6.83 -11.21 0.07
CA LEU A 74 7.93 -10.52 0.75
C LEU A 74 7.69 -10.36 2.26
N LYS A 75 6.42 -10.27 2.68
CA LYS A 75 6.04 -10.17 4.09
C LYS A 75 4.64 -10.72 4.28
N LYS A 76 4.49 -11.61 5.27
CA LYS A 76 3.28 -12.40 5.52
C LYS A 76 2.83 -13.20 4.31
N ARG A 77 1.83 -14.05 4.51
CA ARG A 77 1.23 -14.80 3.41
C ARG A 77 0.40 -13.91 2.49
N ALA A 78 0.27 -14.36 1.26
CA ALA A 78 -0.72 -13.89 0.31
C ALA A 78 -1.48 -15.09 -0.27
N VAL A 79 -2.61 -14.83 -0.91
CA VAL A 79 -3.33 -15.79 -1.74
C VAL A 79 -3.34 -15.25 -3.16
N VAL A 80 -2.91 -16.04 -4.13
CA VAL A 80 -2.87 -15.67 -5.55
C VAL A 80 -3.73 -16.67 -6.31
N ASN A 81 -4.84 -16.23 -6.90
CA ASN A 81 -5.82 -17.10 -7.57
C ASN A 81 -6.28 -18.30 -6.71
N GLY A 82 -6.47 -18.07 -5.41
CA GLY A 82 -6.88 -19.11 -4.45
C GLY A 82 -5.73 -19.98 -3.90
N LEU A 83 -4.51 -19.84 -4.44
CA LEU A 83 -3.33 -20.55 -3.95
C LEU A 83 -2.64 -19.76 -2.84
N ILE A 84 -2.46 -20.41 -1.69
CA ILE A 84 -1.75 -19.80 -0.56
C ILE A 84 -0.26 -19.75 -0.88
N LEU A 85 0.30 -18.54 -0.83
CA LEU A 85 1.72 -18.27 -0.97
C LEU A 85 2.28 -17.83 0.40
N PRO A 86 3.01 -18.71 1.13
CA PRO A 86 3.64 -18.37 2.39
C PRO A 86 4.74 -17.31 2.24
N GLU A 87 5.01 -16.58 3.32
CA GLU A 87 6.11 -15.60 3.36
C GLU A 87 7.46 -16.24 2.97
N GLY A 88 8.23 -15.54 2.15
CA GLY A 88 9.51 -15.98 1.61
C GLY A 88 9.41 -16.85 0.36
N ASN A 89 8.22 -17.36 0.03
CA ASN A 89 8.03 -18.19 -1.16
C ASN A 89 7.66 -17.33 -2.38
N SER A 90 7.96 -17.87 -3.55
CA SER A 90 7.59 -17.31 -4.84
C SER A 90 6.89 -18.32 -5.73
N MET A 91 6.10 -17.82 -6.68
CA MET A 91 5.51 -18.59 -7.76
C MET A 91 5.54 -17.78 -9.05
N THR A 92 5.52 -18.46 -10.19
CA THR A 92 5.39 -17.79 -11.50
C THR A 92 4.01 -18.06 -12.07
N VAL A 93 3.34 -17.00 -12.51
CA VAL A 93 2.05 -17.05 -13.17
C VAL A 93 2.23 -16.57 -14.60
N ILE A 94 1.76 -17.36 -15.56
CA ILE A 94 1.72 -16.95 -16.97
C ILE A 94 0.39 -16.26 -17.21
N VAL A 95 0.43 -14.99 -17.62
CA VAL A 95 -0.79 -14.19 -17.85
C VAL A 95 -0.90 -13.72 -19.30
N HIS A 96 -2.14 -13.61 -19.78
CA HIS A 96 -2.48 -13.09 -21.10
C HIS A 96 -3.32 -11.82 -20.98
N LEU A 97 -3.42 -11.08 -22.09
CA LEU A 97 -4.28 -9.91 -22.18
C LEU A 97 -5.73 -10.29 -21.86
N GLY A 98 -6.34 -9.59 -20.89
CA GLY A 98 -7.73 -9.80 -20.49
C GLY A 98 -7.94 -10.83 -19.39
N ASP A 99 -6.90 -11.57 -18.98
CA ASP A 99 -6.96 -12.48 -17.84
C ASP A 99 -7.35 -11.73 -16.56
N ASN A 100 -7.93 -12.46 -15.61
CA ASN A 100 -8.24 -11.95 -14.29
C ASN A 100 -7.34 -12.62 -13.26
N MET A 101 -6.79 -11.81 -12.36
CA MET A 101 -6.04 -12.26 -11.20
C MET A 101 -6.74 -11.82 -9.93
N HIS A 102 -6.74 -12.70 -8.94
CA HIS A 102 -7.28 -12.45 -7.62
C HIS A 102 -6.16 -12.50 -6.60
N PHE A 103 -6.03 -11.45 -5.81
CA PHE A 103 -5.05 -11.37 -4.73
C PHE A 103 -5.75 -11.15 -3.39
N GLU A 104 -5.36 -11.93 -2.39
CA GLU A 104 -5.71 -11.65 -0.99
C GLU A 104 -4.42 -11.48 -0.19
N LEU A 105 -4.28 -10.31 0.43
CA LEU A 105 -3.10 -9.92 1.19
C LEU A 105 -3.49 -9.84 2.65
N ASP A 106 -2.83 -10.60 3.50
CA ASP A 106 -2.99 -10.47 4.95
C ASP A 106 -2.70 -9.02 5.41
N LYS A 107 -3.21 -8.67 6.58
CA LYS A 107 -2.94 -7.38 7.24
C LYS A 107 -1.43 -7.07 7.27
N ARG A 108 -1.02 -5.95 6.66
CA ARG A 108 0.38 -5.47 6.50
C ARG A 108 1.27 -6.41 5.68
N ALA A 109 0.69 -7.26 4.83
CA ALA A 109 1.45 -8.08 3.91
C ALA A 109 2.12 -7.21 2.83
N LYS A 110 3.19 -7.73 2.23
CA LYS A 110 3.85 -7.16 1.07
C LYS A 110 4.07 -8.26 0.05
N LEU A 111 3.67 -7.99 -1.18
CA LEU A 111 3.79 -8.91 -2.31
C LEU A 111 4.64 -8.25 -3.39
N GLY A 112 5.73 -8.90 -3.77
CA GLY A 112 6.57 -8.51 -4.90
C GLY A 112 5.98 -9.07 -6.19
N LEU A 113 5.91 -8.24 -7.22
CA LEU A 113 5.44 -8.58 -8.55
C LEU A 113 6.55 -8.20 -9.53
N LEU A 114 7.20 -9.21 -10.10
CA LEU A 114 8.26 -9.04 -11.09
C LEU A 114 7.74 -9.50 -12.45
N ASN A 115 7.77 -8.60 -13.43
CA ASN A 115 7.48 -8.98 -14.81
C ASN A 115 8.74 -9.54 -15.45
N ASN A 116 8.78 -10.86 -15.70
CA ASN A 116 9.91 -11.50 -16.39
C ASN A 116 9.77 -11.46 -17.92
N GLY A 117 8.70 -10.86 -18.44
CA GLY A 117 8.48 -10.65 -19.87
C GLY A 117 9.14 -9.37 -20.38
N ASP A 118 9.18 -9.24 -21.70
CA ASP A 118 9.78 -8.08 -22.39
C ASP A 118 8.77 -6.96 -22.68
N GLN A 119 7.50 -7.16 -22.34
CA GLN A 119 6.43 -6.20 -22.58
C GLN A 119 5.89 -5.61 -21.27
N LEU A 120 5.44 -4.35 -21.32
CA LEU A 120 4.73 -3.75 -20.19
C LEU A 120 3.42 -4.49 -19.92
N VAL A 121 3.23 -4.87 -18.65
CA VAL A 121 1.98 -5.42 -18.13
C VAL A 121 1.41 -4.48 -17.07
N ASN A 122 0.14 -4.12 -17.22
CA ASN A 122 -0.63 -3.36 -16.26
C ASN A 122 -1.64 -4.30 -15.57
N LEU A 123 -1.61 -4.33 -14.23
CA LEU A 123 -2.64 -4.96 -13.42
C LEU A 123 -3.65 -3.89 -13.02
N ASN A 124 -4.81 -3.84 -13.69
CA ASN A 124 -5.86 -2.90 -13.31
C ASN A 124 -6.73 -3.50 -12.21
N CYS A 125 -6.47 -3.10 -10.96
CA CYS A 125 -7.10 -3.65 -9.77
C CYS A 125 -8.18 -2.73 -9.19
N ASP A 126 -9.32 -3.32 -8.84
CA ASP A 126 -10.39 -2.69 -8.07
C ASP A 126 -10.29 -3.02 -6.57
#